data_AF-A0A4D9E5Z4-F1
#
_entry.id   AF-A0A4D9E5Z4-F1
#
_cell.length_a   1.000
_cell.length_b   1.000
_cell.length_c   1.000
_cell.angle_alpha   90.00
_cell.angle_beta   90.00
_cell.angle_gamma   90.00
#
_symmetry.space_group_name_H-M   'P 1'
#
loop_
_entity.id
_entity.type
_entity.pdbx_description
1 polymer ?
#
loop_
_entity_poly.entity_id
_entity_poly.type
_entity_poly.pdbx_seq_one_letter_code
_entity_poly.pdbx_strand_id
1 'polypeptide(L)'
;MAASPVEVVGLPSEEENTRIVRVKIIAGIGLAKKDILGASDPYVKVTVYEPVNGIFTSVQTKTIKKTLNPKWNEEFLFRVNPQQHRLLFEVFDENRLKRQNSLPAPDYGNSSSQEWQFRLLQPLAL
;
A
#
# COMPACT_ATOMS: atom_id res chain seq x y z
N MET A 1 10.13 -25.34 11.64
CA MET A 1 9.09 -24.51 10.98
C MET A 1 9.77 -23.85 9.79
N ALA A 2 9.43 -24.25 8.56
CA ALA A 2 9.98 -23.60 7.37
C ALA A 2 9.37 -22.20 7.25
N ALA A 3 10.20 -21.16 7.17
CA ALA A 3 9.72 -19.85 6.77
C ALA A 3 9.25 -19.96 5.32
N SER A 4 7.99 -19.64 5.05
CA SER A 4 7.50 -19.47 3.67
C SER A 4 8.42 -18.48 2.96
N PRO A 5 8.80 -18.72 1.69
CA PRO A 5 9.56 -17.73 0.93
C PRO A 5 8.77 -16.43 0.92
N VAL A 6 9.40 -15.33 1.33
CA VAL A 6 8.79 -14.00 1.15
C VAL A 6 8.75 -13.75 -0.35
N GLU A 7 7.56 -13.80 -0.95
CA GLU A 7 7.39 -13.57 -2.37
C GLU A 7 7.83 -12.15 -2.73
N VAL A 8 8.65 -12.03 -3.78
CA VAL A 8 9.07 -10.75 -4.32
C VAL A 8 8.05 -10.35 -5.38
N VAL A 9 7.31 -9.27 -5.12
CA VAL A 9 6.25 -8.75 -5.97
C VAL A 9 6.80 -7.66 -6.90
N GLY A 10 6.23 -7.48 -8.09
CA GLY A 10 6.62 -6.44 -9.04
C GLY A 10 7.35 -7.00 -10.25
N LEU A 11 8.44 -6.35 -10.66
CA LEU A 11 9.12 -6.67 -11.91
C LEU A 11 9.73 -8.08 -11.93
N PRO A 12 9.81 -8.72 -13.12
CA PRO A 12 10.58 -9.96 -13.30
C PRO A 12 12.06 -9.74 -12.96
N SER A 13 12.75 -10.83 -12.61
CA SER A 13 14.19 -10.78 -12.26
C SER A 13 15.12 -10.39 -13.40
N GLU A 14 14.63 -10.38 -14.63
CA GLU A 14 15.41 -10.21 -15.86
C GLU A 14 15.49 -8.75 -16.32
N GLU A 15 14.72 -7.84 -15.70
CA GLU A 15 14.83 -6.41 -15.98
C GLU A 15 16.10 -5.80 -15.39
N GLU A 16 16.84 -5.09 -16.25
CA GLU A 16 18.08 -4.41 -15.90
C GLU A 16 17.81 -3.24 -14.93
N ASN A 17 18.79 -2.92 -14.08
CA ASN A 17 18.73 -1.80 -13.13
C ASN A 17 17.64 -1.90 -12.04
N THR A 18 17.11 -3.10 -11.80
CA THR A 18 16.16 -3.35 -10.71
C THR A 18 16.86 -3.57 -9.37
N ARG A 19 16.13 -3.31 -8.28
CA ARG A 19 16.54 -3.57 -6.89
C ARG A 19 15.34 -4.13 -6.10
N ILE A 20 15.63 -4.90 -5.05
CA ILE A 20 14.61 -5.35 -4.10
C ILE A 20 14.53 -4.36 -2.95
N VAL A 21 13.35 -3.81 -2.70
CA VAL A 21 13.05 -2.99 -1.53
C VAL A 21 12.15 -3.77 -0.57
N ARG A 22 12.53 -3.76 0.71
CA ARG A 22 11.72 -4.32 1.80
C ARG A 22 10.88 -3.21 2.42
N VAL A 23 9.57 -3.41 2.42
CA VAL A 23 8.59 -2.44 2.92
C VAL A 23 7.85 -3.07 4.07
N LYS A 24 8.02 -2.51 5.27
CA LYS A 24 7.33 -2.97 6.48
C LYS A 24 6.27 -1.96 6.90
N ILE A 25 5.00 -2.37 6.85
CA ILE A 25 3.85 -1.60 7.30
C ILE A 25 3.59 -1.92 8.76
N ILE A 26 3.94 -0.98 9.66
CA ILE A 26 3.90 -1.22 11.11
C ILE A 26 2.51 -0.91 11.66
N ALA A 27 2.09 0.36 11.62
CA ALA A 27 0.87 0.80 12.27
C ALA A 27 0.32 2.11 11.65
N GLY A 28 -0.97 2.34 11.88
CA GLY A 28 -1.63 3.64 11.71
C GLY A 28 -1.93 4.21 13.09
N ILE A 29 -1.88 5.54 13.24
CA ILE A 29 -2.10 6.23 14.51
C ILE A 29 -3.12 7.33 14.28
N GLY A 30 -4.21 7.32 15.05
CA GLY A 30 -5.24 8.36 14.99
C GLY A 30 -5.86 8.54 13.60
N LEU A 31 -6.17 7.44 12.90
CA LEU A 31 -6.82 7.51 11.60
C LEU A 31 -8.14 8.29 11.69
N ALA A 32 -8.48 9.02 10.64
CA ALA A 32 -9.69 9.84 10.60
C ALA A 32 -10.94 8.96 10.77
N LYS A 33 -11.85 9.36 11.67
CA LYS A 33 -13.19 8.77 11.76
C LYS A 33 -13.96 9.17 10.51
N LYS A 34 -14.08 8.24 9.55
CA LYS A 34 -14.96 8.43 8.39
C LYS A 34 -16.41 8.01 8.66
N ASP A 35 -16.64 7.22 9.72
CA ASP A 35 -17.96 6.75 10.12
C ASP A 35 -18.44 7.44 11.40
N ILE A 36 -19.63 8.04 11.36
CA ILE A 36 -20.30 8.66 12.51
C ILE A 36 -20.95 7.58 13.41
N LEU A 37 -21.28 6.42 12.84
CA LEU A 37 -22.07 5.36 13.46
C LEU A 37 -21.35 4.00 13.52
N GLY A 38 -20.05 3.93 13.23
CA GLY A 38 -19.28 2.68 13.18
C GLY A 38 -17.79 2.89 13.41
N ALA A 39 -17.07 1.82 13.75
CA ALA A 39 -15.62 1.82 13.85
C ALA A 39 -15.01 1.38 12.51
N SER A 40 -13.98 2.08 12.05
CA SER A 40 -13.28 1.80 10.79
C SER A 40 -12.58 0.45 10.79
N ASP A 41 -12.52 -0.17 9.61
CA ASP A 41 -11.77 -1.42 9.35
C ASP A 41 -10.60 -1.12 8.40
N PRO A 42 -9.48 -0.54 8.91
CA PRO A 42 -8.41 -0.06 8.06
C PRO A 42 -7.48 -1.14 7.49
N TYR A 43 -7.07 -0.94 6.23
CA TYR A 43 -5.96 -1.64 5.57
C TYR A 43 -5.12 -0.66 4.74
N VAL A 44 -3.88 -1.04 4.43
CA VAL A 44 -2.98 -0.26 3.55
C VAL A 44 -2.84 -0.96 2.22
N LYS A 45 -3.10 -0.25 1.11
CA LYS A 45 -2.71 -0.66 -0.24
C LYS A 45 -1.38 -0.02 -0.58
N VAL A 46 -0.43 -0.83 -1.05
CA VAL A 46 0.88 -0.38 -1.53
C VAL A 46 0.92 -0.63 -3.03
N THR A 47 1.09 0.44 -3.80
CA THR A 47 1.07 0.42 -5.26
C THR A 47 2.44 0.81 -5.79
N VAL A 48 3.04 -0.04 -6.63
CA VAL A 48 4.20 0.31 -7.44
C VAL A 48 3.68 0.89 -8.75
N TYR A 49 4.07 2.13 -9.06
CA TYR A 49 3.67 2.79 -10.31
C TYR A 49 4.81 3.62 -10.90
N GLU A 50 4.76 3.82 -12.21
CA GLU A 50 5.57 4.80 -12.92
C GLU A 50 4.64 5.91 -13.44
N PRO A 51 5.01 7.20 -13.37
CA PRO A 51 4.16 8.29 -13.84
C PRO A 51 3.70 8.17 -15.30
N VAL A 52 4.54 7.56 -16.15
CA VAL A 52 4.28 7.42 -17.59
C VAL A 52 3.54 6.12 -17.90
N ASN A 53 3.98 4.99 -17.31
CA ASN A 53 3.47 3.66 -17.65
C ASN A 53 2.37 3.15 -16.70
N GLY A 54 2.03 3.92 -15.66
CA GLY A 54 0.93 3.59 -14.75
C GLY A 54 1.31 2.56 -13.69
N ILE A 55 0.32 1.78 -13.23
CA ILE A 55 0.47 0.83 -12.12
C ILE A 55 1.07 -0.48 -12.63
N PHE A 56 2.14 -0.93 -11.99
CA PHE A 56 2.78 -2.23 -12.27
C PHE A 56 2.25 -3.32 -11.35
N THR A 57 2.12 -3.03 -10.06
CA THR A 57 1.60 -3.99 -9.09
C THR A 57 1.00 -3.29 -7.89
N SER A 58 0.11 -3.99 -7.18
CA SER A 58 -0.43 -3.55 -5.90
C SER A 58 -0.54 -4.74 -4.97
N VAL A 59 -0.21 -4.53 -3.71
CA VAL A 59 -0.49 -5.46 -2.61
C VAL A 59 -1.24 -4.72 -1.52
N GLN A 60 -1.93 -5.44 -0.66
CA GLN A 60 -2.59 -4.86 0.49
C GLN A 60 -2.28 -5.65 1.76
N THR A 61 -2.23 -4.95 2.88
CA THR A 61 -2.20 -5.59 4.20
C THR A 61 -3.53 -6.28 4.46
N LYS A 62 -3.56 -7.14 5.49
CA LYS A 62 -4.80 -7.55 6.14
C LYS A 62 -5.54 -6.33 6.68
N THR A 63 -6.86 -6.44 6.72
CA THR A 63 -7.71 -5.48 7.42
C THR A 63 -7.67 -5.71 8.92
N ILE A 64 -7.47 -4.65 9.70
CA ILE A 64 -7.64 -4.70 11.15
C ILE A 64 -9.00 -4.10 11.48
N LYS A 65 -9.85 -4.87 12.16
CA LYS A 65 -11.24 -4.47 12.40
C LYS A 65 -11.38 -3.45 13.53
N LYS A 66 -12.35 -2.55 13.39
CA LYS A 66 -12.91 -1.66 14.41
C LYS A 66 -11.87 -0.84 15.17
N THR A 67 -10.92 -0.22 14.46
CA THR A 67 -9.85 0.56 15.07
C THR A 67 -9.42 1.74 14.22
N LEU A 68 -8.99 2.82 14.88
CA LEU A 68 -8.29 3.95 14.27
C LEU A 68 -6.79 3.90 14.53
N ASN A 69 -6.33 2.89 15.26
CA ASN A 69 -4.93 2.67 15.60
C ASN A 69 -4.50 1.24 15.21
N PRO A 70 -4.61 0.86 13.93
CA PRO A 70 -4.27 -0.49 13.49
C PRO A 70 -2.78 -0.78 13.65
N LYS A 71 -2.46 -2.03 13.99
CA LYS A 71 -1.10 -2.59 13.97
C LYS A 71 -1.05 -3.72 12.95
N TRP A 72 -0.57 -3.43 11.75
CA TRP A 72 -0.49 -4.43 10.67
C TRP A 72 0.71 -5.34 10.85
N ASN A 73 1.89 -4.76 11.09
CA ASN A 73 3.17 -5.49 11.17
C ASN A 73 3.40 -6.46 10.00
N GLU A 74 3.02 -6.02 8.80
CA GLU A 74 3.16 -6.81 7.57
C GLU A 74 4.35 -6.31 6.75
N GLU A 75 4.97 -7.21 6.01
CA GLU A 75 6.17 -6.93 5.25
C GLU A 75 6.05 -7.48 3.83
N PHE A 76 6.46 -6.65 2.87
CA PHE A 76 6.44 -6.97 1.45
C PHE A 76 7.82 -6.72 0.85
N LEU A 77 8.22 -7.55 -0.10
CA LEU A 77 9.40 -7.33 -0.93
C LEU A 77 8.95 -6.93 -2.32
N PHE A 78 9.42 -5.77 -2.81
CA PHE A 78 9.14 -5.33 -4.17
C PHE A 78 10.41 -5.31 -4.99
N ARG A 79 10.38 -5.87 -6.20
CA ARG A 79 11.40 -5.59 -7.22
C ARG A 79 10.98 -4.37 -8.02
N VAL A 80 11.79 -3.31 -7.96
CA VAL A 80 11.51 -2.01 -8.56
C VAL A 80 12.72 -1.48 -9.32
N ASN A 81 12.51 -0.65 -10.33
CA ASN A 81 13.55 0.24 -10.84
C ASN A 81 13.56 1.51 -9.98
N PRO A 82 14.61 1.78 -9.18
CA PRO A 82 14.63 2.92 -8.27
C PRO A 82 14.59 4.30 -8.95
N GLN A 83 14.95 4.39 -10.23
CA GLN A 83 14.97 5.63 -10.98
C GLN A 83 13.61 5.98 -11.59
N GLN A 84 12.77 4.97 -11.87
CA GLN A 84 11.50 5.13 -12.57
C GLN A 84 10.29 4.95 -11.65
N HIS A 85 10.35 3.95 -10.76
CA HIS A 85 9.21 3.54 -9.97
C HIS A 85 9.03 4.35 -8.70
N ARG A 86 7.76 4.51 -8.33
CA ARG A 86 7.31 5.12 -7.09
C ARG A 86 6.44 4.15 -6.33
N LEU A 87 6.47 4.26 -5.00
CA LEU A 87 5.57 3.54 -4.10
C LEU A 87 4.52 4.52 -3.58
N LEU A 88 3.25 4.18 -3.80
CA LEU A 88 2.10 4.89 -3.27
C LEU A 88 1.49 4.05 -2.14
N PHE A 89 1.28 4.68 -0.99
CA PHE A 89 0.69 4.06 0.20
C PHE A 89 -0.66 4.71 0.48
N GLU A 90 -1.72 3.91 0.50
CA GLU A 90 -3.07 4.42 0.69
C GLU A 90 -3.77 3.65 1.78
N VAL A 91 -4.39 4.38 2.71
CA VAL A 91 -5.19 3.79 3.79
C VAL A 91 -6.65 3.79 3.38
N PHE A 92 -7.26 2.61 3.41
CA PHE A 92 -8.65 2.36 3.06
C PHE A 92 -9.42 1.81 4.25
N ASP A 93 -10.75 1.92 4.22
CA ASP A 93 -11.69 1.35 5.20
C ASP A 93 -12.58 0.30 4.51
N GLU A 94 -12.41 -0.97 4.86
CA GLU A 94 -13.11 -2.10 4.22
C GLU A 94 -14.64 -2.03 4.41
N ASN A 95 -15.12 -1.57 5.56
CA ASN A 95 -16.57 -1.49 5.84
C ASN A 95 -17.26 -0.46 4.94
N ARG A 96 -16.56 0.60 4.55
CA ARG A 96 -17.10 1.62 3.64
C ARG A 96 -17.22 1.10 2.21
N LEU A 97 -16.25 0.32 1.74
CA LEU A 97 -16.31 -0.36 0.44
C LEU A 97 -17.54 -1.29 0.34
N LYS A 98 -17.79 -2.10 1.36
CA LYS A 98 -18.94 -3.02 1.38
C LYS A 98 -20.30 -2.31 1.38
N ARG A 99 -20.42 -1.19 2.12
CA ARG A 99 -21.66 -0.38 2.15
C ARG A 99 -21.88 0.45 0.88
N GLN A 100 -20.83 0.83 0.16
CA GLN A 100 -20.97 1.56 -1.10
C GLN A 100 -21.24 0.64 -2.29
N ASN A 101 -20.79 -0.61 -2.28
CA ASN A 101 -21.08 -1.57 -3.37
C ASN A 101 -22.59 -1.88 -3.55
N SER A 102 -23.46 -1.43 -2.64
CA SER A 102 -24.92 -1.45 -2.81
C SER A 102 -25.51 -0.22 -3.52
N LEU A 103 -24.68 0.72 -3.99
CA LEU A 103 -25.10 1.91 -4.76
C LEU A 103 -24.17 2.09 -5.98
N PRO A 104 -24.68 2.36 -7.20
CA PRO A 104 -23.83 2.50 -8.38
C PRO A 104 -23.15 3.88 -8.38
N ALA A 105 -21.84 3.94 -8.10
CA ALA A 105 -21.05 5.15 -8.32
C ALA A 105 -19.60 4.81 -8.75
N PRO A 106 -19.00 5.61 -9.66
CA PRO A 106 -17.63 5.40 -10.13
C PRO A 106 -16.60 5.65 -9.03
N ASP A 107 -15.57 4.80 -9.02
CA ASP A 107 -14.58 4.52 -7.97
C ASP A 107 -13.49 5.61 -7.77
N TYR A 108 -13.87 6.88 -7.56
CA TYR A 108 -12.90 7.99 -7.49
C TYR A 108 -12.73 8.66 -6.11
N GLY A 109 -13.21 8.08 -5.00
CA GLY A 109 -13.23 8.83 -3.71
C GLY A 109 -13.28 8.06 -2.39
N ASN A 110 -12.66 6.88 -2.28
CA ASN A 110 -12.77 6.08 -1.05
C ASN A 110 -11.51 5.97 -0.17
N SER A 111 -10.34 6.31 -0.70
CA SER A 111 -9.10 6.40 0.08
C SER A 111 -9.11 7.67 0.93
N SER A 112 -8.46 7.64 2.10
CA SER A 112 -7.68 8.82 2.48
C SER A 112 -6.35 8.62 1.79
N SER A 113 -6.25 9.00 0.50
CA SER A 113 -4.96 9.01 -0.19
C SER A 113 -4.15 10.14 0.43
N GLN A 114 -3.46 9.83 1.53
CA GLN A 114 -2.31 10.62 1.91
C GLN A 114 -1.20 10.13 0.98
N GLU A 115 -0.99 10.86 -0.11
CA GLU A 115 0.09 10.58 -1.04
C GLU A 115 1.42 10.85 -0.35
N TRP A 116 1.99 9.84 0.31
CA TRP A 116 3.36 9.89 0.75
C TRP A 116 4.24 9.46 -0.42
N GLN A 117 4.72 10.43 -1.21
CA GLN A 117 5.74 10.17 -2.22
C GLN A 117 7.07 9.85 -1.52
N PHE A 118 7.33 8.58 -1.24
CA PHE A 118 8.69 8.14 -0.99
C PHE A 118 9.39 8.06 -2.34
N ARG A 119 10.07 9.14 -2.75
CA ARG A 119 11.16 8.96 -3.70
C ARG A 119 12.19 8.10 -2.98
N LEU A 120 12.52 6.96 -3.56
CA LEU A 120 13.68 6.18 -3.15
C LEU A 120 14.89 7.08 -3.39
N LEU A 121 15.22 7.94 -2.42
CA LEU A 121 16.41 8.79 -2.50
C LEU A 121 17.58 7.83 -2.61
N GLN A 122 18.33 7.95 -3.70
CA GLN A 122 19.62 7.30 -3.78
C GLN A 122 20.43 7.76 -2.57
N PRO A 123 21.20 6.88 -1.91
CA PRO A 123 22.18 7.36 -0.94
C PRO A 123 23.07 8.38 -1.68
N LEU A 124 23.17 9.59 -1.14
CA LEU A 124 24.16 10.56 -1.59
C LEU A 124 25.50 9.85 -1.53
N ALA A 125 26.10 9.58 -2.69
CA ALA A 125 27.47 9.14 -2.75
C ALA A 125 28.33 10.24 -2.12
N LEU A 126 29.03 9.88 -1.03
CA LEU A 126 30.23 10.57 -0.58
C LEU A 126 31.43 9.87 -1.23
#